data_AF-A0A924HG67-F1
#
_entry.id   AF-A0A924HG67-F1
#
_cell.length_a   1.000
_cell.length_b   1.000
_cell.length_c   1.000
_cell.angle_alpha   90.00
_cell.angle_beta   90.00
_cell.angle_gamma   90.00
#
_symmetry.space_group_name_H-M   'P 1'
#
loop_
_entity.id
_entity.type
_entity.pdbx_description
1 polymer ?
#
loop_
_entity_poly.entity_id
_entity_poly.type
_entity_poly.pdbx_seq_one_letter_code
_entity_poly.pdbx_strand_id
1 'polypeptide(L)'
;RKADISPRQRAMLDFAMKVCQHSDEIDDADFAALAAHGFDDEDAWDIAAITAFFGLSNRIASFSGMQPNPEFYLMGRVPKIKTSS
;
A
#
# COMPACT_ATOMS: atom_id res chain seq x y z
N ARG A 1 -1.78 -14.27 -5.32
CA ARG A 1 -0.86 -13.85 -6.41
C ARG A 1 -1.56 -13.94 -7.78
N LYS A 2 -2.51 -13.04 -8.08
CA LYS A 2 -3.22 -12.95 -9.39
C LYS A 2 -3.69 -11.50 -9.69
N ALA A 3 -3.11 -10.51 -9.01
CA ALA A 3 -3.39 -9.11 -9.30
C ALA A 3 -2.57 -8.69 -10.52
N ASP A 4 -3.22 -8.03 -11.46
CA ASP A 4 -2.59 -7.45 -12.66
C ASP A 4 -1.88 -6.14 -12.27
N ILE A 5 -0.67 -6.29 -11.73
CA ILE A 5 0.18 -5.18 -11.25
C ILE A 5 1.57 -5.31 -11.84
N SER A 6 2.22 -4.17 -12.09
CA SER A 6 3.57 -4.14 -12.65
C SER A 6 4.62 -4.68 -11.66
N PRO A 7 5.80 -5.11 -12.13
CA PRO A 7 6.91 -5.50 -11.25
C PRO A 7 7.28 -4.40 -10.24
N ARG A 8 7.27 -3.13 -10.66
CA ARG A 8 7.51 -1.98 -9.79
C ARG A 8 6.47 -1.88 -8.67
N GLN A 9 5.19 -2.02 -9.00
CA GLN A 9 4.12 -2.00 -7.99
C GLN A 9 4.21 -3.20 -7.03
N ARG A 10 4.64 -4.37 -7.53
CA ARG A 10 4.87 -5.53 -6.68
C ARG A 10 5.99 -5.28 -5.67
N ALA A 11 7.13 -4.73 -6.10
CA ALA A 11 8.24 -4.40 -5.20
C ALA A 11 7.82 -3.41 -4.11
N MET A 12 7.05 -2.38 -4.46
CA MET A 12 6.44 -1.45 -3.50
C MET A 12 5.58 -2.16 -2.45
N LEU A 13 4.71 -3.08 -2.89
CA LEU A 13 3.85 -3.84 -1.98
C LEU A 13 4.64 -4.84 -1.12
N ASP A 14 5.68 -5.47 -1.67
CA ASP A 14 6.52 -6.39 -0.92
C ASP A 14 7.26 -5.65 0.21
N PHE A 15 7.82 -4.46 -0.08
CA PHE A 15 8.41 -3.58 0.94
C PHE A 15 7.40 -3.12 1.99
N ALA A 16 6.22 -2.63 1.57
CA ALA A 16 5.15 -2.23 2.47
C ALA A 16 4.70 -3.39 3.39
N MET A 17 4.66 -4.62 2.87
CA MET A 17 4.33 -5.79 3.69
C MET A 17 5.41 -6.10 4.73
N LYS A 18 6.70 -5.95 4.38
CA LYS A 18 7.80 -6.10 5.33
C LYS A 18 7.75 -5.02 6.41
N VAL A 19 7.55 -3.75 6.04
CA VAL A 19 7.35 -2.64 7.01
C VAL A 19 6.17 -2.92 7.95
N CYS A 20 5.08 -3.52 7.45
CA CYS A 20 3.90 -3.82 8.25
C CYS A 20 4.11 -4.95 9.27
N GLN A 21 4.95 -5.94 8.97
CA GLN A 21 5.05 -7.20 9.73
C GLN A 21 6.38 -7.37 10.47
N HIS A 22 7.47 -6.86 9.90
CA HIS A 22 8.86 -7.09 10.29
C HIS A 22 9.68 -5.78 10.13
N SER A 23 9.15 -4.66 10.61
CA SER A 23 9.82 -3.35 10.46
C SER A 23 11.21 -3.29 11.10
N ASP A 24 11.44 -4.13 12.11
CA ASP A 24 12.72 -4.30 12.81
C ASP A 24 13.78 -5.04 11.99
N GLU A 25 13.37 -5.74 10.93
CA GLU A 25 14.26 -6.47 10.01
C GLU A 25 14.56 -5.67 8.73
N ILE A 26 14.14 -4.40 8.65
CA ILE A 26 14.42 -3.53 7.49
C ILE A 26 15.91 -3.18 7.46
N ASP A 27 16.53 -3.39 6.30
CA ASP A 27 17.95 -3.12 6.06
C ASP A 27 18.20 -2.50 4.67
N ASP A 28 19.47 -2.20 4.39
CA ASP A 28 19.90 -1.57 3.12
C ASP A 28 19.54 -2.40 1.88
N ALA A 29 19.38 -3.73 2.00
CA ALA A 29 19.04 -4.59 0.88
C ALA A 29 17.59 -4.36 0.42
N ASP A 30 16.69 -3.99 1.34
CA ASP A 30 15.32 -3.65 0.99
C ASP A 30 15.24 -2.35 0.16
N PHE A 31 16.04 -1.34 0.52
CA PHE A 31 16.15 -0.09 -0.25
C PHE A 31 16.80 -0.34 -1.61
N ALA A 32 17.83 -1.17 -1.68
CA ALA A 32 18.45 -1.57 -2.94
C ALA A 32 17.46 -2.29 -3.88
N ALA A 33 16.59 -3.14 -3.32
CA ALA A 33 15.54 -3.81 -4.08
C ALA A 33 14.50 -2.83 -4.64
N LEU A 34 14.11 -1.80 -3.88
CA LEU A 34 13.26 -0.71 -4.36
C LEU A 34 13.95 0.11 -5.47
N ALA A 35 15.22 0.48 -5.27
CA ALA A 35 16.00 1.24 -6.24
C ALA A 35 16.15 0.51 -7.58
N ALA A 36 16.27 -0.82 -7.58
CA ALA A 36 16.27 -1.64 -8.80
C ALA A 36 14.98 -1.50 -9.64
N HIS A 37 13.90 -1.00 -9.06
CA HIS A 37 12.64 -0.70 -9.73
C HIS A 37 12.39 0.80 -9.95
N GLY A 38 13.39 1.65 -9.73
CA GLY A 38 13.31 3.10 -9.94
C GLY A 38 12.45 3.81 -8.89
N PHE A 39 12.52 3.36 -7.65
CA PHE A 39 12.14 4.16 -6.48
C PHE A 39 13.38 4.82 -5.90
N ASP A 40 13.25 6.02 -5.37
CA ASP A 40 14.29 6.67 -4.57
C ASP A 40 14.00 6.55 -3.06
N ASP A 41 14.85 7.18 -2.25
CA ASP A 41 14.73 7.13 -0.79
C ASP A 41 13.47 7.89 -0.29
N GLU A 42 13.03 8.93 -1.00
CA GLU A 42 11.81 9.67 -0.67
C GLU A 42 10.57 8.80 -0.95
N ASP A 43 10.53 8.10 -2.09
CA ASP A 43 9.51 7.11 -2.40
C ASP A 43 9.47 6.01 -1.32
N ALA A 44 10.62 5.49 -0.89
CA ALA A 44 10.69 4.47 0.15
C ALA A 44 10.13 4.98 1.50
N TRP A 45 10.44 6.23 1.84
CA TRP A 45 9.91 6.91 3.01
C TRP A 45 8.38 7.06 2.93
N ASP A 46 7.85 7.47 1.79
CA ASP A 46 6.41 7.61 1.56
C ASP A 46 5.68 6.27 1.70
N ILE A 47 6.24 5.19 1.13
CA ILE A 47 5.68 3.84 1.27
C ILE A 47 5.64 3.42 2.75
N ALA A 48 6.73 3.64 3.49
CA ALA A 48 6.80 3.30 4.91
C ALA A 48 5.83 4.14 5.75
N ALA A 49 5.73 5.44 5.50
CA ALA A 49 4.85 6.36 6.22
C ALA A 49 3.36 6.01 6.00
N ILE A 50 2.95 5.76 4.76
CA ILE A 50 1.59 5.32 4.43
C ILE A 50 1.28 3.99 5.11
N THR A 51 2.22 3.04 5.05
CA THR A 51 2.07 1.72 5.70
C THR A 51 1.86 1.86 7.20
N ALA A 52 2.69 2.68 7.87
CA ALA A 52 2.59 2.91 9.31
C ALA A 52 1.27 3.59 9.70
N PHE A 53 0.85 4.62 8.95
CA PHE A 53 -0.40 5.34 9.19
C PHE A 53 -1.62 4.42 9.09
N PHE A 54 -1.71 3.64 8.01
CA PHE A 54 -2.79 2.67 7.86
C PHE A 54 -2.69 1.53 8.88
N GLY A 55 -1.48 1.15 9.30
CA GLY A 55 -1.27 0.21 10.41
C GLY A 55 -1.88 0.72 11.73
N LEU A 56 -1.74 2.01 12.05
CA LEU A 56 -2.39 2.64 13.20
C LEU A 56 -3.91 2.70 13.00
N SER A 57 -4.38 3.15 11.84
CA SER A 57 -5.80 3.27 11.52
C SER A 57 -6.52 1.91 11.64
N ASN A 58 -5.92 0.85 11.08
CA ASN A 58 -6.44 -0.51 11.15
C ASN A 58 -6.57 -1.02 12.59
N ARG A 59 -5.60 -0.68 13.47
CA ARG A 59 -5.65 -1.07 14.89
C ARG A 59 -6.80 -0.37 15.62
N ILE A 60 -7.00 0.94 15.38
CA ILE A 60 -8.11 1.70 15.97
C ILE A 60 -9.47 1.19 15.47
N ALA A 61 -9.60 0.97 14.16
CA ALA A 61 -10.84 0.45 13.56
C ALA A 61 -11.19 -0.94 14.13
N SER A 62 -10.20 -1.84 14.20
CA SER A 62 -10.38 -3.19 14.75
C SER A 62 -10.76 -3.16 16.23
N PHE A 63 -10.08 -2.33 17.02
CA PHE A 63 -10.36 -2.17 18.45
C PHE A 63 -11.78 -1.62 18.71
N SER A 64 -12.24 -0.68 17.90
CA SER A 64 -13.55 -0.02 18.08
C SER A 64 -14.72 -0.75 17.42
N GLY A 65 -14.47 -1.80 16.62
CA GLY A 65 -15.50 -2.46 15.81
C GLY A 65 -16.06 -1.57 14.69
N MET A 66 -15.30 -0.57 14.25
CA MET A 66 -15.71 0.42 13.24
C MET A 66 -16.13 -0.27 11.94
N GLN A 67 -17.32 0.08 11.43
CA GLN A 67 -17.84 -0.43 10.16
C GLN A 67 -17.62 0.57 9.03
N PRO A 68 -17.25 0.13 7.82
CA PRO A 68 -17.19 1.00 6.64
C PRO A 68 -18.57 1.56 6.29
N ASN A 69 -18.62 2.79 5.77
CA ASN A 69 -19.87 3.37 5.30
C ASN A 69 -20.48 2.55 4.14
N PRO A 70 -21.81 2.38 4.06
CA PRO A 70 -22.46 1.55 3.04
C PRO A 70 -22.14 1.92 1.58
N GLU A 71 -21.85 3.19 1.30
CA GLU A 71 -21.55 3.70 -0.03
C GLU A 71 -20.26 3.08 -0.60
N PHE A 72 -19.30 2.71 0.26
CA PHE A 72 -18.03 2.11 -0.18
C PHE A 72 -18.20 0.72 -0.80
N TYR A 73 -19.27 -0.02 -0.50
CA TYR A 73 -19.48 -1.36 -1.07
C TYR A 73 -19.80 -1.33 -2.57
N LEU A 74 -20.41 -0.27 -3.07
CA LEU A 74 -20.79 -0.11 -4.47
C LEU A 74 -19.78 0.74 -5.27
N MET A 75 -19.01 1.58 -4.57
CA MET A 75 -18.04 2.48 -5.18
C MET A 75 -16.97 1.70 -5.99
N GLY A 76 -16.75 2.09 -7.25
CA GLY A 76 -15.72 1.51 -8.12
C GLY A 76 -16.08 0.17 -8.79
N ARG A 77 -17.25 -0.41 -8.53
CA ARG A 77 -17.71 -1.67 -9.18
C ARG A 77 -18.34 -1.47 -10.56
N VAL A 78 -18.79 -0.26 -10.86
CA VAL A 78 -19.30 0.14 -12.19
C VAL A 78 -18.23 0.99 -12.88
N PRO A 79 -17.69 0.58 -14.04
CA PRO A 79 -16.73 1.38 -14.79
C PRO A 79 -17.31 2.76 -15.12
N LYS A 80 -16.59 3.83 -14.80
CA LYS A 80 -16.97 5.17 -15.26
C LYS A 80 -16.82 5.22 -16.78
N ILE A 81 -17.92 5.43 -17.50
CA ILE A 81 -17.88 5.71 -18.94
C ILE A 81 -17.06 7.00 -19.12
N LYS A 82 -15.94 6.93 -19.85
CA LYS A 82 -15.21 8.13 -20.23
C LYS A 82 -16.07 8.91 -21.21
N THR A 83 -16.73 9.97 -20.75
CA THR A 83 -17.27 11.00 -21.63
C THR A 83 -16.07 11.80 -22.14
N SER A 84 -15.71 11.63 -23.41
CA SER A 84 -14.79 12.53 -24.11
C SER A 84 -15.44 13.92 -24.16
N SER A 85 -14.83 14.90 -23.49
CA SER A 85 -15.06 16.33 -23.74
C SER A 85 -14.03 16.84 -24.73
#